data_AF-A0A9X9BXT3-F1
#
_entry.id   AF-A0A9X9BXT3-F1
#
_cell.length_a   1.000
_cell.length_b   1.000
_cell.length_c   1.000
_cell.angle_alpha   90.00
_cell.angle_beta   90.00
_cell.angle_gamma   90.00
#
_symmetry.space_group_name_H-M   'P 1'
#
loop_
_entity.id
_entity.type
_entity.pdbx_description
1 polymer ?
#
loop_
_entity_poly.entity_id
_entity_poly.type
_entity_poly.pdbx_seq_one_letter_code
_entity_poly.pdbx_strand_id
1 'polypeptide(L)'
;MTAKYRALLTEQGKALLANAAATGQKLEITHMAVGDGGGSPTQPDESQTKLVNEKRRAELNSLQIDTGNSNQVIAEQVIPEDVGGWWIRELGLYDKNGVLVALANTPDTYKPQLTEGAGRTQVVRMVLLVKGDANATIVADKTALLVSRDTLSAAITEHARSRNHPDATLQAKGFTQLSNDSNSGSETLAATPKAVKAVNDASLKIAANLKDLPNKSVARGNLELGTAATRNVGAQKTNLMEVGAFGIGLGPVHRDDVFSNLGEIYRVTSASKNAPGGGVYGVLNLPIDGGPSSGYLAIQTNGSSYIGTSTTADKPLSWTRIYTTGFKPTAADVGAFSKEEAEGRFVKQKGDTITGGLTVNGAIESKSGITTPSLVVNGNTTIAGQLTTKAGIELFGASPYIDFHYGNSNSDFDVRLINDNKGTLAFHGNEYYVNGKLSATGDVWIGGRASINGTTAFNGGDYLLKQGNFTNQDGSRQTNGVRLQGQGNLISDIYHYEKVGSYHELGIHVANGGADGWFTFRNNGELRANGTLFAAGAAYQTNGDINGSIWGGYLSNYLNHNFVRDIRLGNVESAGAWKGPGFYDAPGYVLTGAHNYNTDEYIDHIFRRPLQKHIGGNWVTVWSV
;
A
#
# COMPACT_ATOMS: atom_id res chain seq x y z
N MET A 1 -16.80 5.90 -20.80
CA MET A 1 -16.86 6.16 -19.35
C MET A 1 -16.25 7.51 -19.07
N THR A 2 -17.02 8.46 -18.55
CA THR A 2 -16.50 9.77 -18.13
C THR A 2 -15.63 9.57 -16.89
N ALA A 3 -14.37 10.01 -16.93
CA ALA A 3 -13.46 9.87 -15.80
C ALA A 3 -14.00 10.61 -14.56
N LYS A 4 -13.94 9.97 -13.38
CA LYS A 4 -14.45 10.50 -12.10
C LYS A 4 -13.81 11.85 -11.71
N TYR A 5 -12.54 12.04 -12.07
CA TYR A 5 -11.80 13.29 -11.93
C TYR A 5 -11.31 13.73 -13.30
N ARG A 6 -11.49 15.00 -13.64
CA ARG A 6 -11.18 15.55 -14.96
C ARG A 6 -10.82 17.03 -14.86
N ALA A 7 -9.97 17.48 -15.78
CA ALA A 7 -9.74 18.90 -16.04
C ALA A 7 -10.40 19.29 -17.35
N LEU A 8 -10.99 20.48 -17.40
CA LEU A 8 -11.64 21.05 -18.58
C LEU A 8 -11.18 22.48 -18.79
N LEU A 9 -11.08 22.90 -20.06
CA LEU A 9 -10.97 24.30 -20.42
C LEU A 9 -12.32 24.97 -20.22
N THR A 10 -12.33 26.16 -19.63
CA THR A 10 -13.53 27.00 -19.64
C THR A 10 -13.75 27.55 -21.05
N GLU A 11 -14.97 28.00 -21.35
CA GLU A 11 -15.25 28.72 -22.60
C GLU A 11 -14.34 29.96 -22.76
N GLN A 12 -14.03 30.65 -21.66
CA GLN A 12 -13.08 31.77 -21.64
C GLN A 12 -11.66 31.30 -21.96
N GLY A 13 -11.22 30.18 -21.39
CA GLY A 13 -9.93 29.58 -21.67
C GLY A 13 -9.78 29.12 -23.12
N LYS A 14 -10.83 28.51 -23.70
CA LYS A 14 -10.86 28.16 -25.13
C LYS A 14 -10.72 29.39 -26.02
N ALA A 15 -11.39 30.49 -25.70
CA ALA A 15 -11.30 31.74 -26.45
C ALA A 15 -9.90 32.37 -26.36
N LEU A 16 -9.31 32.41 -25.16
CA LEU A 16 -7.95 32.91 -24.95
C LEU A 16 -6.92 32.08 -25.71
N LEU A 17 -7.08 30.76 -25.71
CA LEU A 17 -6.22 29.84 -26.45
C LEU A 17 -6.33 30.03 -27.96
N ALA A 18 -7.55 30.19 -28.49
CA ALA A 18 -7.77 30.47 -29.91
C ALA A 18 -7.16 31.81 -30.34
N ASN A 19 -7.27 32.86 -29.52
CA ASN A 19 -6.66 34.17 -29.79
C ASN A 19 -5.12 34.10 -29.78
N ALA A 20 -4.55 33.37 -28.83
CA ALA A 20 -3.11 33.11 -28.77
C ALA A 20 -2.62 32.43 -30.06
N ALA A 21 -3.34 31.41 -30.54
CA ALA A 21 -3.03 30.72 -31.80
C ALA A 21 -3.13 31.62 -33.04
N ALA A 22 -4.11 32.53 -33.10
CA ALA A 22 -4.30 33.42 -34.24
C ALA A 22 -3.26 34.56 -34.31
N THR A 23 -2.82 35.07 -33.17
CA THR A 23 -1.94 36.26 -33.08
C THR A 23 -0.46 35.92 -32.94
N GLY A 24 -0.13 34.66 -32.63
CA GLY A 24 1.22 34.24 -32.26
C GLY A 24 1.66 34.74 -30.87
N GLN A 25 0.80 35.46 -30.14
CA GLN A 25 1.06 35.83 -28.75
C GLN A 25 0.80 34.63 -27.85
N LYS A 26 1.67 34.45 -26.85
CA LYS A 26 1.54 33.32 -25.94
C LYS A 26 0.59 33.63 -24.78
N LEU A 27 -0.27 32.67 -24.41
CA LEU A 27 -1.15 32.69 -23.25
C LEU A 27 -0.36 32.37 -21.98
N GLU A 28 -0.21 33.38 -21.10
CA GLU A 28 0.50 33.25 -19.83
C GLU A 28 -0.44 32.80 -18.71
N ILE A 29 -0.40 31.52 -18.35
CA ILE A 29 -1.06 31.01 -17.14
C ILE A 29 -0.10 31.20 -15.97
N THR A 30 -0.50 31.98 -14.96
CA THR A 30 0.43 32.44 -13.90
C THR A 30 0.05 31.92 -12.52
N HIS A 31 -1.22 31.64 -12.28
CA HIS A 31 -1.71 31.27 -10.95
C HIS A 31 -2.53 29.98 -10.99
N MET A 32 -2.39 29.18 -9.93
CA MET A 32 -3.33 28.12 -9.60
C MET A 32 -4.08 28.51 -8.33
N ALA A 33 -5.39 28.26 -8.33
CA ALA A 33 -6.21 28.32 -7.16
C ALA A 33 -6.73 26.94 -6.77
N VAL A 34 -6.98 26.79 -5.47
CA VAL A 34 -7.43 25.58 -4.81
C VAL A 34 -8.65 25.93 -3.99
N GLY A 35 -9.71 25.13 -4.11
CA GLY A 35 -10.97 25.33 -3.41
C GLY A 35 -11.48 24.07 -2.72
N ASP A 36 -12.40 24.27 -1.77
CA ASP A 36 -13.05 23.19 -1.00
C ASP A 36 -14.44 22.81 -1.52
N GLY A 37 -14.83 23.37 -2.67
CA GLY A 37 -16.10 23.08 -3.33
C GLY A 37 -17.33 23.55 -2.57
N GLY A 38 -17.18 24.43 -1.57
CA GLY A 38 -18.27 24.87 -0.69
C GLY A 38 -18.66 23.80 0.35
N GLY A 39 -17.77 22.85 0.62
CA GLY A 39 -18.01 21.77 1.58
C GLY A 39 -18.52 20.47 0.97
N SER A 40 -18.67 20.37 -0.35
CA SER A 40 -19.02 19.13 -1.07
C SER A 40 -18.18 18.92 -2.35
N PRO A 41 -18.07 17.69 -2.90
CA PRO A 41 -17.41 17.45 -4.18
C PRO A 41 -18.09 18.20 -5.34
N THR A 42 -17.30 18.86 -6.18
CA THR A 42 -17.79 19.62 -7.34
C THR A 42 -17.53 18.87 -8.65
N GLN A 43 -18.37 19.15 -9.66
CA GLN A 43 -18.18 18.65 -11.02
C GLN A 43 -17.79 19.82 -11.94
N PRO A 44 -16.69 19.73 -12.69
CA PRO A 44 -16.27 20.80 -13.58
C PRO A 44 -17.26 21.03 -14.73
N ASP A 45 -17.59 22.31 -14.96
CA ASP A 45 -18.43 22.83 -16.05
C ASP A 45 -17.68 23.91 -16.84
N GLU A 46 -17.69 23.83 -18.16
CA GLU A 46 -16.95 24.72 -19.07
C GLU A 46 -17.46 26.18 -19.01
N SER A 47 -18.70 26.41 -18.56
CA SER A 47 -19.28 27.75 -18.40
C SER A 47 -18.78 28.51 -17.16
N GLN A 48 -18.04 27.84 -16.26
CA GLN A 48 -17.55 28.46 -15.04
C GLN A 48 -16.52 29.55 -15.32
N THR A 49 -16.67 30.69 -14.63
CA THR A 49 -15.70 31.80 -14.67
C THR A 49 -14.91 31.93 -13.36
N LYS A 50 -15.26 31.14 -12.33
CA LYS A 50 -14.60 31.04 -11.01
C LYS A 50 -14.82 29.66 -10.38
N LEU A 51 -13.98 29.32 -9.39
CA LEU A 51 -14.20 28.15 -8.51
C LEU A 51 -15.43 28.33 -7.61
N VAL A 52 -16.03 27.22 -7.14
CA VAL A 52 -17.23 27.25 -6.29
C VAL A 52 -16.93 27.92 -4.94
N ASN A 53 -15.81 27.56 -4.31
CA ASN A 53 -15.30 28.22 -3.11
C ASN A 53 -13.76 28.15 -3.03
N GLU A 54 -13.12 29.20 -3.53
CA GLU A 54 -11.67 29.33 -3.54
C GLU A 54 -11.11 29.56 -2.11
N LYS A 55 -10.09 28.80 -1.72
CA LYS A 55 -9.40 28.91 -0.43
C LYS A 55 -8.02 29.54 -0.55
N ARG A 56 -7.32 29.24 -1.64
CA ARG A 56 -5.97 29.76 -1.88
C ARG A 56 -5.77 29.94 -3.37
N ARG A 57 -5.16 31.05 -3.74
CA ARG A 57 -4.53 31.26 -5.04
C ARG A 57 -3.09 31.67 -4.82
N ALA A 58 -2.17 31.08 -5.57
CA ALA A 58 -0.79 31.57 -5.62
C ALA A 58 -0.20 31.34 -7.00
N GLU A 59 0.97 31.93 -7.22
CA GLU A 59 1.75 31.68 -8.43
C GLU A 59 2.04 30.18 -8.59
N LEU A 60 2.05 29.74 -9.84
CA LEU A 60 2.46 28.39 -10.21
C LEU A 60 3.95 28.18 -9.88
N ASN A 61 4.26 27.02 -9.30
CA ASN A 61 5.65 26.59 -9.11
C ASN A 61 6.22 25.97 -10.39
N SER A 62 5.36 25.32 -11.18
CA SER A 62 5.73 24.78 -12.49
C SER A 62 4.53 24.82 -13.43
N LEU A 63 4.79 25.15 -14.68
CA LEU A 63 3.85 25.03 -15.79
C LEU A 63 4.63 24.52 -16.99
N GLN A 64 4.30 23.31 -17.44
CA GLN A 64 5.07 22.62 -18.47
C GLN A 64 4.17 21.82 -19.39
N ILE A 65 4.57 21.71 -20.65
CA ILE A 65 3.98 20.75 -21.58
C ILE A 65 4.56 19.38 -21.25
N ASP A 66 3.71 18.35 -21.17
CA ASP A 66 4.16 16.99 -20.90
C ASP A 66 5.03 16.49 -22.07
N THR A 67 6.27 16.11 -21.75
CA THR A 67 7.23 15.55 -22.71
C THR A 67 6.80 14.22 -23.31
N GLY A 68 5.92 13.46 -22.62
CA GLY A 68 5.37 12.20 -23.12
C GLY A 68 4.10 12.37 -23.97
N ASN A 69 3.43 13.52 -23.88
CA ASN A 69 2.26 13.86 -24.67
C ASN A 69 2.13 15.37 -24.80
N SER A 70 2.52 15.90 -25.95
CA SER A 70 2.48 17.34 -26.21
C SER A 70 1.08 17.95 -26.10
N ASN A 71 0.01 17.15 -26.13
CA ASN A 71 -1.36 17.61 -25.90
C ASN A 71 -1.72 17.77 -24.42
N GLN A 72 -0.79 17.57 -23.48
CA GLN A 72 -1.03 17.75 -22.05
C GLN A 72 -0.19 18.91 -21.50
N VAL A 73 -0.84 19.78 -20.74
CA VAL A 73 -0.19 20.84 -19.96
C VAL A 73 -0.34 20.50 -18.49
N ILE A 74 0.79 20.39 -17.80
CA ILE A 74 0.88 20.08 -16.39
C ILE A 74 1.19 21.37 -15.65
N ALA A 75 0.30 21.75 -14.76
CA ALA A 75 0.47 22.87 -13.85
C ALA A 75 0.61 22.35 -12.43
N GLU A 76 1.57 22.87 -11.67
CA GLU A 76 1.82 22.48 -10.29
C GLU A 76 1.96 23.69 -9.38
N GLN A 77 1.42 23.54 -8.17
CA GLN A 77 1.57 24.50 -7.10
C GLN A 77 1.91 23.76 -5.80
N VAL A 78 2.87 24.30 -5.06
CA VAL A 78 3.26 23.82 -3.74
C VAL A 78 2.49 24.63 -2.69
N ILE A 79 1.79 23.92 -1.81
CA ILE A 79 1.15 24.48 -0.63
C ILE A 79 2.07 24.21 0.57
N PRO A 80 2.68 25.23 1.16
CA PRO A 80 3.60 25.07 2.29
C PRO A 80 2.88 24.57 3.56
N GLU A 81 3.66 24.16 4.55
CA GLU A 81 3.16 23.51 5.78
C GLU A 81 2.33 24.41 6.70
N ASP A 82 2.51 25.74 6.62
CA ASP A 82 1.82 26.77 7.39
C ASP A 82 0.48 27.20 6.76
N VAL A 83 0.15 26.71 5.55
CA VAL A 83 -1.08 27.05 4.84
C VAL A 83 -1.94 25.80 4.60
N GLY A 84 -3.18 25.79 5.11
CA GLY A 84 -4.06 24.62 5.12
C GLY A 84 -5.32 24.81 5.97
N GLY A 85 -5.86 23.74 6.57
CA GLY A 85 -7.03 23.77 7.46
C GLY A 85 -8.36 23.56 6.71
N TRP A 86 -8.30 23.03 5.49
CA TRP A 86 -9.45 22.86 4.60
C TRP A 86 -9.24 21.69 3.63
N TRP A 87 -10.34 21.20 3.07
CA TRP A 87 -10.34 20.12 2.09
C TRP A 87 -10.05 20.66 0.69
N ILE A 88 -9.22 19.95 -0.07
CA ILE A 88 -8.93 20.23 -1.47
C ILE A 88 -9.89 19.41 -2.33
N ARG A 89 -10.73 20.09 -3.12
CA ARG A 89 -11.76 19.44 -3.96
C ARG A 89 -11.82 19.98 -5.38
N GLU A 90 -11.37 21.20 -5.60
CA GLU A 90 -11.32 21.82 -6.91
C GLU A 90 -10.02 22.61 -7.12
N LEU A 91 -9.58 22.67 -8.36
CA LEU A 91 -8.41 23.41 -8.81
C LEU A 91 -8.81 24.32 -9.98
N GLY A 92 -8.23 25.51 -10.07
CA GLY A 92 -8.45 26.47 -11.16
C GLY A 92 -7.14 27.07 -11.65
N LEU A 93 -6.94 27.14 -12.95
CA LEU A 93 -5.80 27.81 -13.58
C LEU A 93 -6.21 29.16 -14.13
N TYR A 94 -5.40 30.17 -13.87
CA TYR A 94 -5.70 31.55 -14.23
C TYR A 94 -4.59 32.20 -15.07
N ASP A 95 -4.99 32.98 -16.06
CA ASP A 95 -4.06 33.78 -16.86
C ASP A 95 -3.49 34.97 -16.06
N LYS A 96 -2.52 35.69 -16.65
CA LYS A 96 -1.94 36.90 -16.05
C LYS A 96 -2.95 38.02 -15.76
N ASN A 97 -4.11 38.01 -16.42
CA ASN A 97 -5.18 38.98 -16.22
C ASN A 97 -6.23 38.50 -15.21
N GLY A 98 -6.04 37.31 -14.62
CA GLY A 98 -6.93 36.74 -13.61
C GLY A 98 -8.17 36.01 -14.17
N VAL A 99 -8.21 35.72 -15.48
CA VAL A 99 -9.30 34.97 -16.12
C VAL A 99 -9.15 33.47 -15.86
N LEU A 100 -10.22 32.77 -15.48
CA LEU A 100 -10.20 31.32 -15.27
C LEU A 100 -10.09 30.60 -16.62
N VAL A 101 -8.93 30.00 -16.87
CA VAL A 101 -8.59 29.32 -18.12
C VAL A 101 -9.03 27.85 -18.09
N ALA A 102 -8.82 27.18 -16.97
CA ALA A 102 -9.18 25.77 -16.81
C ALA A 102 -9.56 25.47 -15.37
N LEU A 103 -10.37 24.43 -15.18
CA LEU A 103 -10.73 23.94 -13.87
C LEU A 103 -10.69 22.42 -13.82
N ALA A 104 -10.51 21.87 -12.62
CA ALA A 104 -10.51 20.44 -12.37
C ALA A 104 -11.12 20.11 -11.01
N ASN A 105 -11.71 18.93 -10.90
CA ASN A 105 -12.07 18.35 -9.61
C ASN A 105 -10.99 17.37 -9.14
N THR A 106 -10.82 17.25 -7.83
CA THR A 106 -9.84 16.37 -7.19
C THR A 106 -10.49 15.42 -6.18
N PRO A 107 -9.84 14.30 -5.84
CA PRO A 107 -10.23 13.51 -4.67
C PRO A 107 -10.17 14.35 -3.39
N ASP A 108 -11.12 14.12 -2.48
CA ASP A 108 -11.16 14.76 -1.15
C ASP A 108 -9.83 14.55 -0.42
N THR A 109 -9.05 15.62 -0.30
CA THR A 109 -7.73 15.59 0.34
C THR A 109 -7.67 16.67 1.42
N TYR A 110 -7.54 16.28 2.68
CA TYR A 110 -7.36 17.25 3.77
C TYR A 110 -5.90 17.74 3.82
N LYS A 111 -5.71 19.07 3.80
CA LYS A 111 -4.41 19.71 3.94
C LYS A 111 -4.29 20.34 5.33
N PRO A 112 -3.64 19.69 6.31
CA PRO A 112 -3.51 20.25 7.66
C PRO A 112 -2.58 21.47 7.72
N GLN A 113 -2.77 22.33 8.73
CA GLN A 113 -1.81 23.37 9.12
C GLN A 113 -0.89 22.90 10.24
N LEU A 114 0.29 23.50 10.34
CA LEU A 114 1.24 23.23 11.42
C LEU A 114 0.62 23.45 12.83
N THR A 115 -0.29 24.41 12.98
CA THR A 115 -1.03 24.70 14.22
C THR A 115 -1.99 23.58 14.65
N GLU A 116 -2.33 22.66 13.74
CA GLU A 116 -3.14 21.46 14.02
C GLU A 116 -2.27 20.25 14.41
N GLY A 117 -0.96 20.44 14.60
CA GLY A 117 -0.01 19.42 15.05
C GLY A 117 0.62 18.57 13.92
N ALA A 118 0.28 18.82 12.66
CA ALA A 118 0.80 18.10 11.50
C ALA A 118 1.00 19.03 10.29
N GLY A 119 2.04 19.87 10.31
CA GLY A 119 2.41 20.69 9.16
C GLY A 119 2.92 19.81 8.01
N ARG A 120 2.21 19.79 6.89
CA ARG A 120 2.58 19.00 5.70
C ARG A 120 2.73 19.91 4.52
N THR A 121 3.84 19.88 3.80
CA THR A 121 3.94 20.50 2.46
C THR A 121 3.24 19.60 1.43
N GLN A 122 2.33 20.16 0.64
CA GLN A 122 1.52 19.40 -0.32
C GLN A 122 1.66 19.99 -1.72
N VAL A 123 2.01 19.16 -2.70
CA VAL A 123 1.98 19.53 -4.11
C VAL A 123 0.59 19.22 -4.65
N VAL A 124 -0.04 20.19 -5.30
CA VAL A 124 -1.25 20.00 -6.11
C VAL A 124 -0.89 20.14 -7.58
N ARG A 125 -1.45 19.24 -8.41
CA ARG A 125 -1.16 19.15 -9.84
C ARG A 125 -2.47 19.11 -10.62
N MET A 126 -2.58 19.98 -11.63
CA MET A 126 -3.62 19.90 -12.65
C MET A 126 -2.99 19.44 -13.97
N VAL A 127 -3.59 18.44 -14.61
CA VAL A 127 -3.20 17.99 -15.95
C VAL A 127 -4.34 18.34 -16.90
N LEU A 128 -4.08 19.30 -17.78
CA LEU A 128 -5.04 19.82 -18.75
C LEU A 128 -4.76 19.24 -20.14
N LEU A 129 -5.78 18.66 -20.77
CA LEU A 129 -5.68 18.18 -22.14
C LEU A 129 -6.04 19.30 -23.12
N VAL A 130 -5.06 19.72 -23.93
CA VAL A 130 -5.19 20.75 -24.96
C VAL A 130 -4.90 20.11 -26.31
N LYS A 131 -5.91 19.97 -27.18
CA LYS A 131 -5.78 19.26 -28.47
C LYS A 131 -5.05 20.11 -29.51
N GLY A 132 -4.12 19.50 -30.25
CA GLY A 132 -3.49 20.06 -31.46
C GLY A 132 -2.31 20.99 -31.15
N ASP A 133 -1.99 21.88 -32.10
CA ASP A 133 -0.81 22.76 -32.06
C ASP A 133 -0.94 23.93 -31.05
N ALA A 134 -2.06 24.00 -30.32
CA ALA A 134 -2.36 25.05 -29.35
C ALA A 134 -1.54 24.96 -28.04
N ASN A 135 -0.82 23.86 -27.84
CA ASN A 135 0.15 23.66 -26.76
C ASN A 135 1.34 24.64 -26.84
N ALA A 136 1.83 24.96 -28.04
CA ALA A 136 2.98 25.86 -28.26
C ALA A 136 2.68 27.33 -27.90
N THR A 137 1.39 27.68 -27.80
CA THR A 137 0.92 29.02 -27.45
C THR A 137 0.74 29.26 -25.96
N ILE A 138 0.82 28.26 -25.08
CA ILE A 138 0.82 28.51 -23.63
C ILE A 138 2.26 28.80 -23.19
N VAL A 139 2.50 29.91 -22.49
CA VAL A 139 3.82 30.19 -21.90
C VAL A 139 4.07 29.20 -20.76
N ALA A 140 4.80 28.13 -21.06
CA ALA A 140 5.43 27.28 -20.08
C ALA A 140 6.81 27.87 -19.73
N ASP A 141 6.84 28.92 -18.91
CA ASP A 141 8.11 29.33 -18.28
C ASP A 141 7.94 30.04 -16.94
N LYS A 142 8.35 29.35 -15.89
CA LYS A 142 9.01 29.85 -14.67
C LYS A 142 9.62 28.63 -13.98
N THR A 143 10.94 28.47 -14.08
CA THR A 143 11.68 27.36 -13.51
C THR A 143 11.88 27.50 -12.01
N ALA A 144 10.95 26.93 -11.24
CA ALA A 144 11.23 26.45 -9.89
C ALA A 144 10.56 25.07 -9.72
N LEU A 145 11.01 24.10 -10.52
CA LEU A 145 10.72 22.69 -10.24
C LEU A 145 11.30 22.36 -8.85
N LEU A 146 10.54 21.61 -8.05
CA LEU A 146 11.12 20.83 -6.97
C LEU A 146 11.96 19.73 -7.63
N VAL A 147 13.20 20.08 -7.98
CA VAL A 147 14.13 19.16 -8.64
C VAL A 147 14.59 18.17 -7.58
N SER A 148 14.48 16.86 -7.86
CA SER A 148 15.19 15.90 -7.02
C SER A 148 16.69 16.22 -7.08
N ARG A 149 17.43 15.90 -6.02
CA ARG A 149 18.89 16.12 -6.01
C ARG A 149 19.60 15.55 -7.26
N ASP A 150 19.03 14.54 -7.90
CA ASP A 150 19.63 13.83 -9.02
C ASP A 150 19.61 14.64 -10.31
N THR A 151 18.51 15.36 -10.58
CA THR A 151 18.42 16.16 -11.80
C THR A 151 19.26 17.44 -11.70
N LEU A 152 19.40 18.00 -10.49
CA LEU A 152 20.34 19.08 -10.22
C LEU A 152 21.80 18.63 -10.46
N SER A 153 22.10 17.35 -10.16
CA SER A 153 23.43 16.78 -10.36
C SER A 153 23.80 16.62 -11.84
N ALA A 154 22.82 16.32 -12.69
CA ALA A 154 23.02 16.24 -14.14
C ALA A 154 23.35 17.62 -14.74
N ALA A 155 22.65 18.68 -14.31
CA ALA A 155 22.92 20.05 -14.77
C ALA A 155 24.32 20.55 -14.35
N ILE A 156 24.78 20.19 -13.15
CA ILE A 156 26.16 20.49 -12.69
C ILE A 156 27.19 19.77 -13.57
N THR A 157 26.89 18.56 -14.02
CA THR A 157 27.78 17.79 -14.91
C THR A 157 27.89 18.45 -16.29
N GLU A 158 26.80 19.02 -16.80
CA GLU A 158 26.81 19.75 -18.06
C GLU A 158 27.53 21.09 -17.93
N HIS A 159 27.31 21.83 -16.83
CA HIS A 159 28.04 23.07 -16.55
C HIS A 159 29.56 22.84 -16.45
N ALA A 160 29.98 21.74 -15.80
CA ALA A 160 31.38 21.34 -15.70
C ALA A 160 32.02 20.97 -17.05
N ARG A 161 31.20 20.67 -18.08
CA ARG A 161 31.66 20.47 -19.46
C ARG A 161 31.61 21.73 -20.32
N SER A 162 30.94 22.78 -19.86
CA SER A 162 30.79 24.01 -20.62
C SER A 162 32.07 24.83 -20.64
N ARG A 163 32.29 25.57 -21.74
CA ARG A 163 33.39 26.53 -21.88
C ARG A 163 32.93 27.99 -21.81
N ASN A 164 31.76 28.23 -21.23
CA ASN A 164 31.13 29.54 -21.15
C ASN A 164 31.50 30.25 -19.84
N HIS A 165 32.79 30.57 -19.68
CA HIS A 165 33.34 31.27 -18.51
C HIS A 165 34.22 32.46 -18.94
N PRO A 166 34.31 33.54 -18.14
CA PRO A 166 35.13 34.72 -18.45
C PRO A 166 36.64 34.40 -18.45
N ASP A 167 37.43 35.25 -19.09
CA ASP A 167 38.90 35.10 -19.16
C ASP A 167 39.58 35.35 -17.81
N ALA A 168 40.73 34.70 -17.59
CA ALA A 168 41.53 34.86 -16.38
C ALA A 168 42.28 36.20 -16.37
N THR A 169 42.36 36.82 -15.21
CA THR A 169 43.17 38.03 -14.96
C THR A 169 44.16 37.77 -13.82
N LEU A 170 45.06 38.72 -13.55
CA LEU A 170 46.00 38.60 -12.42
C LEU A 170 45.32 38.51 -11.05
N GLN A 171 44.05 38.89 -10.93
CA GLN A 171 43.31 38.94 -9.66
C GLN A 171 42.05 38.05 -9.64
N ALA A 172 41.53 37.61 -10.80
CA ALA A 172 40.33 36.81 -10.90
C ALA A 172 40.54 35.56 -11.77
N LYS A 173 40.02 34.42 -11.32
CA LYS A 173 40.13 33.13 -12.03
C LYS A 173 39.18 33.09 -13.23
N GLY A 174 39.65 32.54 -14.35
CA GLY A 174 38.89 32.39 -15.60
C GLY A 174 39.59 31.41 -16.55
N PHE A 175 39.20 31.40 -17.84
CA PHE A 175 39.92 30.64 -18.87
C PHE A 175 41.07 31.45 -19.48
N THR A 176 42.09 30.76 -20.01
CA THR A 176 43.28 31.37 -20.61
C THR A 176 43.58 30.71 -21.95
N GLN A 177 44.01 31.51 -22.93
CA GLN A 177 44.61 31.04 -24.18
C GLN A 177 46.14 31.08 -24.08
N LEU A 178 46.81 30.12 -24.71
CA LEU A 178 48.26 29.91 -24.56
C LEU A 178 49.04 30.34 -25.83
N SER A 179 50.22 30.96 -25.66
CA SER A 179 51.15 31.34 -26.74
C SER A 179 52.53 30.67 -26.61
N ASN A 180 53.13 30.33 -27.76
CA ASN A 180 54.44 29.68 -27.85
C ASN A 180 55.62 30.66 -28.05
N ASP A 181 55.39 31.96 -28.08
CA ASP A 181 56.43 32.96 -28.34
C ASP A 181 57.36 33.12 -27.12
N SER A 182 58.68 32.97 -27.32
CA SER A 182 59.70 33.01 -26.26
C SER A 182 60.09 34.42 -25.79
N ASN A 183 59.50 35.45 -26.40
CA ASN A 183 59.76 36.87 -26.14
C ASN A 183 58.48 37.71 -26.27
N SER A 184 57.30 37.11 -26.04
CA SER A 184 56.01 37.79 -26.18
C SER A 184 55.86 38.98 -25.22
N GLY A 185 55.28 40.07 -25.70
CA GLY A 185 54.80 41.20 -24.88
C GLY A 185 53.28 41.21 -24.66
N SER A 186 52.57 40.15 -25.05
CA SER A 186 51.10 40.07 -24.94
C SER A 186 50.65 39.89 -23.48
N GLU A 187 49.67 40.70 -23.04
CA GLU A 187 49.11 40.63 -21.67
C GLU A 187 47.86 39.74 -21.56
N THR A 188 47.28 39.31 -22.68
CA THR A 188 46.03 38.51 -22.74
C THR A 188 46.26 37.03 -23.02
N LEU A 189 47.51 36.60 -23.25
CA LEU A 189 47.90 35.22 -23.58
C LEU A 189 48.96 34.74 -22.60
N ALA A 190 48.85 33.53 -22.08
CA ALA A 190 49.86 32.97 -21.20
C ALA A 190 50.94 32.21 -21.98
N ALA A 191 52.19 32.30 -21.52
CA ALA A 191 53.29 31.53 -22.09
C ALA A 191 53.05 30.02 -21.94
N THR A 192 53.19 29.28 -23.04
CA THR A 192 53.16 27.83 -23.00
C THR A 192 54.44 27.27 -22.39
N PRO A 193 54.41 26.02 -21.92
CA PRO A 193 55.63 25.28 -21.60
C PRO A 193 56.66 25.24 -22.74
N LYS A 194 56.24 25.30 -24.02
CA LYS A 194 57.14 25.34 -25.17
C LYS A 194 57.85 26.69 -25.32
N ALA A 195 57.19 27.81 -25.03
CA ALA A 195 57.83 29.13 -24.94
C ALA A 195 58.87 29.18 -23.82
N VAL A 196 58.49 28.68 -22.63
CA VAL A 196 59.38 28.57 -21.46
C VAL A 196 60.56 27.65 -21.74
N LYS A 197 60.32 26.55 -22.47
CA LYS A 197 61.38 25.63 -22.88
C LYS A 197 62.37 26.30 -23.83
N ALA A 198 61.91 27.10 -24.79
CA ALA A 198 62.80 27.81 -25.71
C ALA A 198 63.71 28.83 -24.99
N VAL A 199 63.17 29.59 -24.03
CA VAL A 199 63.97 30.50 -23.17
C VAL A 199 64.94 29.71 -22.30
N ASN A 200 64.46 28.61 -21.70
CA ASN A 200 65.31 27.72 -20.94
C ASN A 200 66.48 27.25 -21.81
N ASP A 201 66.22 26.70 -23.02
CA ASP A 201 67.24 26.19 -23.97
C ASP A 201 68.32 27.23 -24.36
N ALA A 202 68.03 28.53 -24.33
CA ALA A 202 69.01 29.60 -24.62
C ALA A 202 69.86 30.04 -23.41
N SER A 203 69.55 29.59 -22.19
CA SER A 203 70.31 29.94 -20.98
C SER A 203 71.47 28.97 -20.71
N LEU A 204 72.51 29.44 -20.02
CA LEU A 204 73.58 28.56 -19.51
C LEU A 204 72.99 27.60 -18.49
N LYS A 205 72.69 26.38 -18.93
CA LYS A 205 72.21 25.30 -18.09
C LYS A 205 73.38 24.55 -17.48
N ILE A 206 73.13 23.88 -16.36
CA ILE A 206 73.95 22.79 -15.78
C ILE A 206 74.45 21.79 -16.86
N ALA A 207 73.74 21.65 -17.98
CA ALA A 207 74.12 20.77 -19.07
C ALA A 207 75.31 21.25 -19.95
N ALA A 208 75.62 22.54 -20.02
CA ALA A 208 76.67 23.07 -20.90
C ALA A 208 78.03 23.28 -20.18
N ASN A 209 78.02 23.34 -18.84
CA ASN A 209 79.19 23.54 -17.98
C ASN A 209 80.11 24.69 -18.49
N LEU A 210 81.44 24.53 -18.43
CA LEU A 210 82.42 25.55 -18.79
C LEU A 210 82.57 25.80 -20.31
N LYS A 211 81.80 25.12 -21.18
CA LYS A 211 82.05 25.07 -22.63
C LYS A 211 81.88 26.43 -23.31
N ASP A 212 80.93 27.22 -22.83
CA ASP A 212 80.54 28.47 -23.48
C ASP A 212 81.06 29.70 -22.72
N LEU A 213 81.86 29.49 -21.67
CA LEU A 213 82.49 30.58 -20.95
C LEU A 213 83.61 31.24 -21.79
N PRO A 214 83.64 32.59 -21.85
CA PRO A 214 84.64 33.35 -22.61
C PRO A 214 86.08 33.08 -22.15
N ASN A 215 86.30 32.85 -20.85
CA ASN A 215 87.62 32.58 -20.28
C ASN A 215 87.61 31.34 -19.39
N LYS A 216 87.87 30.19 -20.02
CA LYS A 216 87.84 28.87 -19.38
C LYS A 216 88.97 28.67 -18.37
N SER A 217 90.09 29.40 -18.50
CA SER A 217 91.25 29.27 -17.60
C SER A 217 90.96 29.85 -16.22
N VAL A 218 90.39 31.06 -16.19
CA VAL A 218 90.00 31.75 -14.95
C VAL A 218 88.89 31.00 -14.23
N ALA A 219 87.91 30.48 -14.96
CA ALA A 219 86.81 29.71 -14.39
C ALA A 219 87.30 28.42 -13.68
N ARG A 220 88.35 27.76 -14.18
CA ARG A 220 88.97 26.60 -13.51
C ARG A 220 89.81 26.99 -12.29
N GLY A 221 90.50 28.13 -12.36
CA GLY A 221 91.31 28.65 -11.25
C GLY A 221 90.48 28.99 -10.01
N ASN A 222 89.31 29.60 -10.20
CA ASN A 222 88.42 30.00 -9.11
C ASN A 222 87.71 28.84 -8.40
N LEU A 223 87.78 27.62 -8.95
CA LEU A 223 87.19 26.41 -8.38
C LEU A 223 88.25 25.48 -7.76
N GLU A 224 89.52 25.88 -7.71
CA GLU A 224 90.64 25.14 -7.09
C GLU A 224 90.94 23.74 -7.69
N LEU A 225 90.50 23.47 -8.92
CA LEU A 225 90.53 22.12 -9.53
C LEU A 225 91.91 21.64 -10.06
N GLY A 226 92.97 22.45 -9.95
CA GLY A 226 94.34 22.05 -10.29
C GLY A 226 94.59 21.60 -11.75
N THR A 227 95.68 20.86 -11.97
CA THR A 227 96.14 20.43 -13.32
C THR A 227 95.31 19.29 -13.93
N ALA A 228 94.49 18.59 -13.13
CA ALA A 228 93.61 17.50 -13.57
C ALA A 228 92.58 17.94 -14.62
N ALA A 229 92.19 19.22 -14.63
CA ALA A 229 91.15 19.77 -15.50
C ALA A 229 91.66 20.36 -16.84
N THR A 230 92.90 20.08 -17.24
CA THR A 230 93.55 20.73 -18.41
C THR A 230 93.85 19.82 -19.62
N ARG A 231 93.57 18.51 -19.57
CA ARG A 231 93.87 17.60 -20.70
C ARG A 231 92.64 17.38 -21.60
N ASN A 232 92.81 17.66 -22.89
CA ASN A 232 91.85 17.37 -23.94
C ASN A 232 91.61 15.85 -24.05
N VAL A 233 90.34 15.43 -24.10
CA VAL A 233 89.95 14.04 -24.42
C VAL A 233 90.42 13.68 -25.84
N GLY A 234 91.60 13.05 -25.92
CA GLY A 234 92.15 12.50 -27.15
C GLY A 234 91.90 11.00 -27.25
N ALA A 235 91.76 10.47 -28.46
CA ALA A 235 91.38 9.09 -28.76
C ALA A 235 92.47 8.01 -28.46
N GLN A 236 93.24 8.16 -27.38
CA GLN A 236 94.21 7.16 -26.92
C GLN A 236 93.71 6.39 -25.70
N LYS A 237 94.16 5.13 -25.59
CA LYS A 237 93.72 4.08 -24.64
C LYS A 237 93.85 4.44 -23.15
N THR A 238 94.43 5.59 -22.81
CA THR A 238 94.76 6.04 -21.44
C THR A 238 94.02 7.31 -21.00
N ASN A 239 92.86 7.60 -21.60
CA ASN A 239 92.05 8.79 -21.28
C ASN A 239 90.69 8.49 -20.60
N LEU A 240 90.56 7.32 -19.95
CA LEU A 240 90.00 7.27 -18.59
C LEU A 240 91.19 7.51 -17.64
N MET A 241 90.99 7.80 -16.34
CA MET A 241 92.06 7.43 -15.39
C MET A 241 92.41 5.96 -15.68
N GLU A 242 93.67 5.66 -15.97
CA GLU A 242 94.08 4.29 -16.31
C GLU A 242 93.45 3.32 -15.32
N VAL A 243 92.79 2.31 -15.88
CA VAL A 243 92.33 1.17 -15.10
C VAL A 243 93.54 0.59 -14.39
N GLY A 244 93.55 0.70 -13.07
CA GLY A 244 94.71 0.42 -12.22
C GLY A 244 94.90 1.44 -11.10
N ALA A 245 94.27 2.63 -11.16
CA ALA A 245 94.33 3.61 -10.08
C ALA A 245 93.35 3.31 -8.91
N PHE A 246 92.16 2.74 -9.19
CA PHE A 246 91.32 1.92 -8.28
C PHE A 246 90.22 1.26 -9.12
N GLY A 247 90.01 -0.06 -8.96
CA GLY A 247 89.52 -0.95 -10.02
C GLY A 247 88.07 -0.81 -10.48
N ILE A 248 87.87 -0.65 -11.80
CA ILE A 248 86.93 -1.36 -12.69
C ILE A 248 87.50 -1.23 -14.11
N GLY A 249 87.83 -2.33 -14.81
CA GLY A 249 88.17 -2.28 -16.25
C GLY A 249 89.44 -3.02 -16.73
N LEU A 250 90.14 -3.76 -15.86
CA LEU A 250 91.11 -4.75 -16.33
C LEU A 250 90.21 -5.90 -16.77
N GLY A 251 90.38 -6.40 -18.00
CA GLY A 251 89.58 -7.51 -18.51
C GLY A 251 89.54 -8.70 -17.53
N PRO A 252 88.67 -9.70 -17.74
CA PRO A 252 88.31 -10.66 -16.69
C PRO A 252 89.52 -11.40 -16.07
N VAL A 253 89.93 -10.95 -14.88
CA VAL A 253 91.00 -11.62 -14.10
C VAL A 253 90.41 -12.87 -13.48
N HIS A 254 90.95 -14.04 -13.80
CA HIS A 254 90.47 -15.29 -13.21
C HIS A 254 91.03 -15.50 -11.80
N ARG A 255 90.19 -16.00 -10.89
CA ARG A 255 90.62 -16.54 -9.60
C ARG A 255 90.23 -18.01 -9.48
N ASP A 256 91.16 -18.80 -8.97
CA ASP A 256 90.94 -20.22 -8.69
C ASP A 256 90.06 -20.44 -7.45
N ASP A 257 89.98 -19.45 -6.56
CA ASP A 257 89.07 -19.42 -5.41
C ASP A 257 88.24 -18.13 -5.46
N VAL A 258 86.95 -18.21 -5.15
CA VAL A 258 86.13 -17.00 -5.02
C VAL A 258 86.55 -16.18 -3.81
N PHE A 259 87.14 -16.78 -2.78
CA PHE A 259 87.55 -16.04 -1.58
C PHE A 259 88.65 -15.00 -1.88
N SER A 260 88.49 -13.79 -1.36
CA SER A 260 89.54 -12.76 -1.35
C SER A 260 89.36 -11.77 -0.19
N ASN A 261 90.48 -11.23 0.31
CA ASN A 261 90.52 -10.15 1.31
C ASN A 261 90.75 -8.77 0.70
N LEU A 262 90.76 -8.67 -0.63
CA LEU A 262 90.94 -7.39 -1.35
C LEU A 262 89.60 -6.93 -1.93
N GLY A 263 89.38 -5.61 -1.95
CA GLY A 263 88.26 -5.01 -2.67
C GLY A 263 88.54 -5.07 -4.17
N GLU A 264 87.91 -6.01 -4.87
CA GLU A 264 88.24 -6.27 -6.27
C GLU A 264 87.06 -6.84 -7.08
N ILE A 265 87.18 -6.75 -8.40
CA ILE A 265 86.27 -7.36 -9.38
C ILE A 265 87.06 -8.35 -10.22
N TYR A 266 86.57 -9.59 -10.32
CA TYR A 266 87.23 -10.70 -11.01
C TYR A 266 86.21 -11.68 -11.58
N ARG A 267 86.69 -12.73 -12.24
CA ARG A 267 85.86 -13.83 -12.74
C ARG A 267 86.22 -15.16 -12.10
N VAL A 268 85.22 -16.01 -11.92
CA VAL A 268 85.36 -17.39 -11.44
C VAL A 268 84.56 -18.34 -12.33
N THR A 269 84.92 -19.62 -12.33
CA THR A 269 84.27 -20.66 -13.14
C THR A 269 83.70 -21.75 -12.22
N SER A 270 82.98 -22.72 -12.78
CA SER A 270 82.48 -23.87 -12.01
C SER A 270 83.58 -24.75 -11.42
N ALA A 271 84.81 -24.63 -11.92
CA ALA A 271 85.98 -25.31 -11.36
C ALA A 271 86.66 -24.50 -10.25
N SER A 272 86.32 -23.22 -10.08
CA SER A 272 86.85 -22.39 -9.00
C SER A 272 86.30 -22.87 -7.65
N LYS A 273 87.17 -22.95 -6.65
CA LYS A 273 86.79 -23.25 -5.26
C LYS A 273 85.81 -22.18 -4.78
N ASN A 274 84.79 -22.60 -4.03
CA ASN A 274 83.73 -21.74 -3.48
C ASN A 274 82.82 -21.03 -4.51
N ALA A 275 82.76 -21.49 -5.76
CA ALA A 275 81.83 -20.95 -6.74
C ALA A 275 80.35 -21.07 -6.28
N PRO A 276 79.48 -20.07 -6.56
CA PRO A 276 78.07 -20.06 -6.14
C PRO A 276 77.19 -21.14 -6.79
N GLY A 277 77.67 -21.78 -7.86
CA GLY A 277 76.96 -22.82 -8.58
C GLY A 277 77.65 -23.15 -9.90
N GLY A 278 77.01 -23.96 -10.75
CA GLY A 278 77.51 -24.24 -12.10
C GLY A 278 77.49 -22.98 -12.97
N GLY A 279 78.60 -22.68 -13.67
CA GLY A 279 78.70 -21.55 -14.58
C GLY A 279 79.96 -20.71 -14.44
N VAL A 280 79.96 -19.56 -15.11
CA VAL A 280 81.02 -18.53 -15.01
C VAL A 280 80.39 -17.27 -14.44
N TYR A 281 81.00 -16.73 -13.39
CA TYR A 281 80.48 -15.56 -12.68
C TYR A 281 81.49 -14.43 -12.72
N GLY A 282 81.01 -13.22 -12.98
CA GLY A 282 81.70 -12.00 -12.57
C GLY A 282 81.42 -11.79 -11.09
N VAL A 283 82.48 -11.62 -10.29
CA VAL A 283 82.41 -11.46 -8.84
C VAL A 283 82.92 -10.09 -8.47
N LEU A 284 82.12 -9.36 -7.71
CA LEU A 284 82.53 -8.18 -6.95
C LEU A 284 82.73 -8.62 -5.49
N ASN A 285 83.94 -8.45 -4.99
CA ASN A 285 84.30 -8.71 -3.61
C ASN A 285 84.44 -7.40 -2.82
N LEU A 286 83.79 -7.36 -1.67
CA LEU A 286 83.73 -6.21 -0.78
C LEU A 286 84.17 -6.65 0.63
N PRO A 287 85.48 -6.58 0.94
CA PRO A 287 85.96 -6.79 2.30
C PRO A 287 85.31 -5.79 3.26
N ILE A 288 84.87 -6.29 4.41
CA ILE A 288 84.06 -5.54 5.37
C ILE A 288 84.92 -5.03 6.52
N ASP A 289 85.79 -5.89 7.04
CA ASP A 289 86.79 -5.56 8.06
C ASP A 289 88.16 -6.10 7.60
N GLY A 290 89.26 -5.66 8.22
CA GLY A 290 90.60 -6.11 7.83
C GLY A 290 90.87 -7.61 8.05
N GLY A 291 89.87 -8.40 8.49
CA GLY A 291 89.90 -9.85 8.61
C GLY A 291 89.34 -10.57 7.37
N PRO A 292 89.11 -11.89 7.42
CA PRO A 292 88.57 -12.66 6.30
C PRO A 292 87.07 -12.42 6.02
N SER A 293 86.50 -11.32 6.53
CA SER A 293 85.08 -10.98 6.41
C SER A 293 84.83 -10.22 5.12
N SER A 294 84.15 -10.84 4.17
CA SER A 294 83.85 -10.22 2.88
C SER A 294 82.43 -10.53 2.42
N GLY A 295 81.80 -9.51 1.84
CA GLY A 295 80.56 -9.64 1.06
C GLY A 295 80.89 -9.82 -0.42
N TYR A 296 80.19 -10.74 -1.09
CA TYR A 296 80.41 -11.05 -2.49
C TYR A 296 79.11 -10.85 -3.27
N LEU A 297 79.22 -10.34 -4.49
CA LEU A 297 78.16 -10.35 -5.49
C LEU A 297 78.65 -11.09 -6.72
N ALA A 298 78.03 -12.22 -7.04
CA ALA A 298 78.37 -13.02 -8.20
C ALA A 298 77.22 -12.99 -9.21
N ILE A 299 77.52 -12.71 -10.48
CA ILE A 299 76.54 -12.57 -11.55
C ILE A 299 76.99 -13.33 -12.80
N GLN A 300 76.09 -14.14 -13.35
CA GLN A 300 76.28 -14.87 -14.60
C GLN A 300 75.58 -14.15 -15.78
N THR A 301 76.00 -14.47 -17.00
CA THR A 301 75.44 -13.94 -18.26
C THR A 301 73.95 -14.24 -18.47
N ASN A 302 73.42 -15.30 -17.88
CA ASN A 302 71.98 -15.63 -17.94
C ASN A 302 71.15 -14.84 -16.89
N GLY A 303 71.78 -13.99 -16.09
CA GLY A 303 71.13 -13.22 -15.02
C GLY A 303 71.07 -13.94 -13.66
N SER A 304 71.60 -15.16 -13.55
CA SER A 304 71.71 -15.85 -12.26
C SER A 304 72.67 -15.10 -11.36
N SER A 305 72.20 -14.70 -10.19
CA SER A 305 72.93 -13.81 -9.29
C SER A 305 72.85 -14.30 -7.85
N TYR A 306 73.96 -14.17 -7.12
CA TYR A 306 74.09 -14.64 -5.75
C TYR A 306 74.82 -13.62 -4.89
N ILE A 307 74.39 -13.51 -3.63
CA ILE A 307 75.12 -12.81 -2.58
C ILE A 307 75.88 -13.86 -1.77
N GLY A 308 77.18 -13.70 -1.69
CA GLY A 308 78.05 -14.56 -0.91
C GLY A 308 78.49 -13.85 0.35
N THR A 309 78.71 -14.61 1.41
CA THR A 309 79.35 -14.12 2.63
C THR A 309 80.46 -15.07 3.04
N SER A 310 81.62 -14.50 3.37
CA SER A 310 82.67 -15.20 4.11
C SER A 310 82.94 -14.46 5.41
N THR A 311 83.17 -15.21 6.49
CA THR A 311 83.51 -14.65 7.82
C THR A 311 84.75 -15.31 8.44
N THR A 312 85.34 -16.32 7.78
CA THR A 312 86.53 -17.06 8.24
C THR A 312 87.29 -17.62 7.04
N ALA A 313 88.62 -17.56 7.04
CA ALA A 313 89.45 -17.95 5.88
C ALA A 313 89.30 -19.43 5.46
N ASP A 314 88.94 -20.31 6.40
CA ASP A 314 88.98 -21.77 6.20
C ASP A 314 87.60 -22.42 5.93
N LYS A 315 86.51 -21.65 5.95
CA LYS A 315 85.16 -22.17 5.65
C LYS A 315 84.78 -21.91 4.19
N PRO A 316 84.06 -22.83 3.53
CA PRO A 316 83.54 -22.57 2.20
C PRO A 316 82.54 -21.41 2.22
N LEU A 317 82.55 -20.55 1.20
CA LEU A 317 81.62 -19.41 1.10
C LEU A 317 80.16 -19.89 1.13
N SER A 318 79.32 -19.19 1.88
CA SER A 318 77.87 -19.39 1.86
C SER A 318 77.24 -18.46 0.84
N TRP A 319 76.42 -19.00 -0.05
CA TRP A 319 75.76 -18.25 -1.12
C TRP A 319 74.25 -18.25 -0.93
N THR A 320 73.65 -17.07 -1.09
CA THR A 320 72.20 -16.87 -1.12
C THR A 320 71.81 -16.35 -2.49
N ARG A 321 70.77 -16.92 -3.09
CA ARG A 321 70.30 -16.53 -4.41
C ARG A 321 69.59 -15.17 -4.37
N ILE A 322 69.82 -14.34 -5.37
CA ILE A 322 69.02 -13.15 -5.65
C ILE A 322 67.89 -13.54 -6.60
N TYR A 323 66.64 -13.33 -6.19
CA TYR A 323 65.50 -13.54 -7.07
C TYR A 323 65.25 -12.34 -7.98
N THR A 324 64.89 -12.60 -9.24
CA THR A 324 64.64 -11.59 -10.28
C THR A 324 63.40 -11.97 -11.10
N THR A 325 63.01 -11.15 -12.07
CA THR A 325 61.92 -11.50 -13.01
C THR A 325 62.23 -12.71 -13.89
N GLY A 326 63.51 -12.94 -14.22
CA GLY A 326 63.99 -14.12 -14.96
C GLY A 326 64.25 -15.35 -14.06
N PHE A 327 64.43 -15.13 -12.76
CA PHE A 327 64.58 -16.17 -11.73
C PHE A 327 63.70 -15.85 -10.52
N LYS A 328 62.38 -15.97 -10.72
CA LYS A 328 61.39 -15.63 -9.68
C LYS A 328 61.52 -16.58 -8.49
N PRO A 329 61.23 -16.11 -7.26
CA PRO A 329 61.05 -17.05 -6.17
C PRO A 329 59.84 -17.92 -6.49
N THR A 330 59.96 -19.21 -6.20
CA THR A 330 58.81 -20.08 -6.07
C THR A 330 58.00 -19.71 -4.82
N ALA A 331 56.75 -20.13 -4.73
CA ALA A 331 55.92 -19.95 -3.55
C ALA A 331 56.63 -20.47 -2.26
N ALA A 332 57.32 -21.61 -2.39
CA ALA A 332 58.12 -22.22 -1.32
C ALA A 332 59.32 -21.35 -0.89
N ASP A 333 59.96 -20.66 -1.84
CA ASP A 333 61.14 -19.81 -1.57
C ASP A 333 60.85 -18.62 -0.64
N VAL A 334 59.58 -18.17 -0.56
CA VAL A 334 59.16 -16.99 0.21
C VAL A 334 58.07 -17.26 1.23
N GLY A 335 57.69 -18.53 1.42
CA GLY A 335 56.58 -18.90 2.31
C GLY A 335 55.21 -18.36 1.86
N ALA A 336 55.05 -18.07 0.57
CA ALA A 336 53.78 -17.66 -0.01
C ALA A 336 52.95 -18.90 -0.41
N PHE A 337 51.63 -18.75 -0.46
CA PHE A 337 50.79 -19.76 -1.11
C PHE A 337 50.97 -19.69 -2.62
N SER A 338 51.06 -20.84 -3.26
CA SER A 338 50.92 -20.94 -4.71
C SER A 338 49.55 -20.41 -5.16
N LYS A 339 49.42 -20.10 -6.45
CA LYS A 339 48.14 -19.67 -7.01
C LYS A 339 47.06 -20.73 -6.75
N GLU A 340 47.37 -22.01 -6.94
CA GLU A 340 46.42 -23.09 -6.64
C GLU A 340 46.01 -23.12 -5.16
N GLU A 341 46.95 -22.95 -4.23
CA GLU A 341 46.65 -22.93 -2.78
C GLU A 341 45.82 -21.70 -2.37
N ALA A 342 46.09 -20.54 -2.95
CA ALA A 342 45.34 -19.32 -2.64
C ALA A 342 43.90 -19.37 -3.17
N GLU A 343 43.70 -19.87 -4.40
CA GLU A 343 42.38 -20.05 -5.02
C GLU A 343 41.52 -21.08 -4.27
N GLY A 344 42.13 -22.06 -3.59
CA GLY A 344 41.42 -23.02 -2.74
C GLY A 344 41.10 -22.52 -1.32
N ARG A 345 41.66 -21.38 -0.88
CA ARG A 345 41.58 -20.92 0.53
C ARG A 345 40.84 -19.61 0.75
N PHE A 346 40.78 -18.73 -0.26
CA PHE A 346 40.25 -17.38 -0.10
C PHE A 346 39.19 -17.04 -1.14
N VAL A 347 38.17 -16.29 -0.72
CA VAL A 347 37.11 -15.78 -1.60
C VAL A 347 37.52 -14.45 -2.23
N LYS A 348 37.33 -14.28 -3.54
CA LYS A 348 37.63 -13.04 -4.27
C LYS A 348 36.63 -11.95 -3.92
N GLN A 349 37.10 -10.70 -3.91
CA GLN A 349 36.25 -9.51 -3.70
C GLN A 349 35.21 -9.30 -4.81
N LYS A 350 35.40 -9.91 -5.99
CA LYS A 350 34.47 -9.80 -7.12
C LYS A 350 34.43 -11.10 -7.91
N GLY A 351 33.22 -11.55 -8.23
CA GLY A 351 32.97 -12.63 -9.19
C GLY A 351 33.33 -14.03 -8.68
N ASP A 352 33.41 -14.22 -7.37
CA ASP A 352 33.62 -15.56 -6.82
C ASP A 352 32.30 -16.33 -6.66
N THR A 353 32.39 -17.66 -6.67
CA THR A 353 31.27 -18.56 -6.41
C THR A 353 31.66 -19.48 -5.26
N ILE A 354 30.93 -19.38 -4.15
CA ILE A 354 31.11 -20.30 -3.02
C ILE A 354 30.34 -21.58 -3.34
N THR A 355 31.06 -22.67 -3.56
CA THR A 355 30.47 -24.01 -3.67
C THR A 355 30.48 -24.67 -2.28
N GLY A 356 29.30 -24.81 -1.66
CA GLY A 356 29.15 -25.38 -0.31
C GLY A 356 28.44 -24.44 0.66
N GLY A 357 28.46 -24.78 1.96
CA GLY A 357 27.88 -23.95 3.01
C GLY A 357 28.77 -22.76 3.38
N LEU A 358 28.17 -21.58 3.55
CA LEU A 358 28.84 -20.39 4.09
C LEU A 358 28.32 -20.14 5.52
N THR A 359 29.23 -20.19 6.50
CA THR A 359 28.93 -19.79 7.88
C THR A 359 29.47 -18.38 8.13
N VAL A 360 28.60 -17.45 8.51
CA VAL A 360 28.97 -16.07 8.87
C VAL A 360 28.61 -15.84 10.34
N ASN A 361 29.58 -15.46 11.16
CA ASN A 361 29.39 -15.19 12.60
C ASN A 361 28.86 -13.77 12.88
N GLY A 362 28.03 -13.23 11.99
CA GLY A 362 27.54 -11.85 12.04
C GLY A 362 26.44 -11.57 11.02
N ALA A 363 26.04 -10.30 10.90
CA ALA A 363 25.01 -9.88 9.96
C ALA A 363 25.48 -10.03 8.50
N ILE A 364 24.56 -10.46 7.63
CA ILE A 364 24.75 -10.46 6.18
C ILE A 364 23.94 -9.29 5.63
N GLU A 365 24.62 -8.30 5.07
CA GLU A 365 23.98 -7.18 4.36
C GLU A 365 24.06 -7.41 2.85
N SER A 366 22.92 -7.48 2.16
CA SER A 366 22.87 -7.48 0.69
C SER A 366 22.31 -6.16 0.18
N LYS A 367 23.05 -5.51 -0.73
CA LYS A 367 22.62 -4.25 -1.37
C LYS A 367 21.50 -4.44 -2.39
N SER A 368 21.31 -5.65 -2.93
CA SER A 368 20.35 -5.92 -4.01
C SER A 368 19.44 -7.12 -3.70
N GLY A 369 19.27 -7.45 -2.42
CA GLY A 369 18.45 -8.58 -1.97
C GLY A 369 19.15 -9.94 -2.09
N ILE A 370 18.46 -11.00 -1.68
CA ILE A 370 18.95 -12.39 -1.72
C ILE A 370 18.04 -13.14 -2.70
N THR A 371 18.62 -13.75 -3.72
CA THR A 371 17.93 -14.71 -4.59
C THR A 371 18.34 -16.11 -4.18
N THR A 372 17.41 -16.88 -3.61
CA THR A 372 17.64 -18.25 -3.15
C THR A 372 16.43 -19.13 -3.46
N PRO A 373 16.60 -20.42 -3.79
CA PRO A 373 15.49 -21.36 -3.91
C PRO A 373 14.71 -21.54 -2.60
N SER A 374 15.38 -21.42 -1.46
CA SER A 374 14.77 -21.47 -0.12
C SER A 374 15.51 -20.56 0.85
N LEU A 375 14.75 -19.91 1.75
CA LEU A 375 15.29 -19.14 2.86
C LEU A 375 14.66 -19.68 4.14
N VAL A 376 15.49 -20.18 5.06
CA VAL A 376 15.05 -20.61 6.39
C VAL A 376 15.60 -19.61 7.39
N VAL A 377 14.72 -18.92 8.11
CA VAL A 377 15.10 -17.97 9.17
C VAL A 377 14.73 -18.62 10.50
N ASN A 378 15.74 -18.90 11.32
CA ASN A 378 15.53 -19.41 12.68
C ASN A 378 15.34 -18.22 13.65
N GLY A 379 14.14 -17.62 13.61
CA GLY A 379 13.79 -16.44 14.38
C GLY A 379 12.74 -15.56 13.69
N ASN A 380 12.63 -14.31 14.14
CA ASN A 380 11.68 -13.36 13.57
C ASN A 380 12.22 -12.74 12.27
N THR A 381 11.33 -12.49 11.31
CA THR A 381 11.64 -11.73 10.09
C THR A 381 10.77 -10.49 10.04
N THR A 382 11.37 -9.33 9.83
CA THR A 382 10.67 -8.06 9.60
C THR A 382 10.81 -7.66 8.14
N ILE A 383 9.69 -7.42 7.46
CA ILE A 383 9.66 -6.88 6.09
C ILE A 383 9.13 -5.46 6.19
N ALA A 384 9.98 -4.45 5.98
CA ALA A 384 9.60 -3.04 6.05
C ALA A 384 8.79 -2.55 4.83
N GLY A 385 8.35 -3.47 3.96
CA GLY A 385 7.69 -3.19 2.69
C GLY A 385 6.68 -4.29 2.32
N GLN A 386 6.43 -4.47 1.03
CA GLN A 386 5.47 -5.48 0.56
C GLN A 386 6.10 -6.88 0.48
N LEU A 387 5.37 -7.89 0.95
CA LEU A 387 5.65 -9.29 0.66
C LEU A 387 4.91 -9.67 -0.64
N THR A 388 5.66 -9.95 -1.71
CA THR A 388 5.11 -10.46 -2.98
C THR A 388 5.46 -11.93 -3.15
N THR A 389 4.44 -12.80 -3.26
CA THR A 389 4.63 -14.24 -3.51
C THR A 389 4.07 -14.63 -4.87
N LYS A 390 4.75 -15.55 -5.57
CA LYS A 390 4.31 -16.03 -6.89
C LYS A 390 3.29 -17.16 -6.82
N ALA A 391 3.22 -17.88 -5.71
CA ALA A 391 2.34 -19.03 -5.52
C ALA A 391 1.40 -18.81 -4.31
N GLY A 392 1.95 -18.87 -3.10
CA GLY A 392 1.18 -18.68 -1.88
C GLY A 392 2.06 -18.48 -0.65
N ILE A 393 1.42 -18.22 0.48
CA ILE A 393 2.04 -18.18 1.81
C ILE A 393 1.42 -19.32 2.59
N GLU A 394 2.23 -20.27 3.05
CA GLU A 394 1.81 -21.36 3.91
C GLU A 394 2.25 -21.05 5.35
N LEU A 395 1.29 -21.06 6.28
CA LEU A 395 1.53 -20.91 7.71
C LEU A 395 1.25 -22.24 8.39
N PHE A 396 2.25 -22.84 9.01
CA PHE A 396 2.17 -24.15 9.65
C PHE A 396 2.65 -24.07 11.10
N GLY A 397 2.09 -24.92 11.96
CA GLY A 397 2.35 -24.91 13.39
C GLY A 397 1.15 -25.46 14.17
N ALA A 398 1.23 -25.45 15.50
CA ALA A 398 0.11 -25.91 16.34
C ALA A 398 -1.13 -24.99 16.23
N SER A 399 -0.91 -23.69 16.07
CA SER A 399 -1.98 -22.69 15.92
C SER A 399 -1.47 -21.52 15.05
N PRO A 400 -1.29 -21.72 13.73
CA PRO A 400 -0.77 -20.65 12.88
C PRO A 400 -1.78 -19.51 12.79
N TYR A 401 -1.29 -18.28 12.88
CA TYR A 401 -2.11 -17.08 12.84
C TYR A 401 -1.46 -15.94 12.06
N ILE A 402 -2.29 -14.97 11.66
CA ILE A 402 -1.89 -13.65 11.18
C ILE A 402 -2.50 -12.63 12.12
N ASP A 403 -1.64 -11.87 12.80
CA ASP A 403 -2.05 -10.79 13.68
C ASP A 403 -2.05 -9.46 12.97
N PHE A 404 -3.09 -8.69 13.24
CA PHE A 404 -3.24 -7.32 12.81
C PHE A 404 -3.25 -6.45 14.06
N HIS A 405 -2.32 -5.51 14.11
CA HIS A 405 -2.22 -4.49 15.15
C HIS A 405 -2.54 -3.12 14.57
N TYR A 406 -3.32 -2.34 15.29
CA TYR A 406 -3.62 -0.95 15.00
C TYR A 406 -2.88 -0.06 16.01
N GLY A 407 -2.20 0.98 15.52
CA GLY A 407 -1.52 1.96 16.38
C GLY A 407 -0.19 1.50 17.01
N ASN A 408 0.51 0.53 16.41
CA ASN A 408 1.84 0.06 16.85
C ASN A 408 1.89 -0.47 18.30
N SER A 409 0.80 -1.09 18.75
CA SER A 409 0.76 -1.84 20.00
C SER A 409 1.46 -3.20 19.83
N ASN A 410 2.30 -3.58 20.80
CA ASN A 410 2.87 -4.94 20.90
C ASN A 410 2.00 -5.88 21.76
N SER A 411 0.78 -5.47 22.13
CA SER A 411 -0.17 -6.32 22.84
C SER A 411 -0.86 -7.28 21.85
N ASP A 412 -1.04 -8.53 22.29
CA ASP A 412 -1.40 -9.75 21.55
C ASP A 412 -1.94 -9.57 20.11
N PHE A 413 -3.11 -8.95 19.90
CA PHE A 413 -3.65 -8.60 18.57
C PHE A 413 -4.89 -7.71 18.72
N ASP A 414 -5.22 -6.90 17.71
CA ASP A 414 -6.54 -6.24 17.59
C ASP A 414 -7.53 -7.12 16.82
N VAL A 415 -7.04 -7.70 15.71
CA VAL A 415 -7.75 -8.69 14.91
C VAL A 415 -6.77 -9.81 14.55
N ARG A 416 -7.23 -11.05 14.60
CA ARG A 416 -6.43 -12.23 14.26
C ARG A 416 -7.18 -13.15 13.31
N LEU A 417 -6.48 -13.65 12.29
CA LEU A 417 -6.91 -14.79 11.47
C LEU A 417 -6.15 -16.01 11.96
N ILE A 418 -6.84 -17.04 12.44
CA ILE A 418 -6.20 -18.19 13.08
C ILE A 418 -6.86 -19.49 12.64
N ASN A 419 -6.04 -20.51 12.43
CA ASN A 419 -6.50 -21.89 12.34
C ASN A 419 -6.45 -22.49 13.75
N ASP A 420 -7.47 -22.19 14.55
CA ASP A 420 -7.55 -22.49 15.99
C ASP A 420 -7.83 -23.97 16.25
N ASN A 421 -8.51 -24.64 15.32
CA ASN A 421 -8.77 -26.06 15.32
C ASN A 421 -8.71 -26.62 13.89
N LYS A 422 -8.32 -27.89 13.74
CA LYS A 422 -8.07 -28.50 12.43
C LYS A 422 -9.26 -28.34 11.47
N GLY A 423 -9.10 -27.45 10.49
CA GLY A 423 -10.08 -27.21 9.42
C GLY A 423 -11.03 -26.04 9.66
N THR A 424 -10.84 -25.28 10.75
CA THR A 424 -11.61 -24.08 11.07
C THR A 424 -10.72 -22.85 10.91
N LEU A 425 -11.13 -21.90 10.07
CA LEU A 425 -10.54 -20.57 10.03
C LEU A 425 -11.39 -19.64 10.88
N ALA A 426 -10.85 -19.19 12.00
CA ALA A 426 -11.50 -18.25 12.90
C ALA A 426 -11.00 -16.82 12.68
N PHE A 427 -11.94 -15.87 12.81
CA PHE A 427 -11.68 -14.43 12.82
C PHE A 427 -11.89 -13.95 14.25
N HIS A 428 -10.81 -13.61 14.96
CA HIS A 428 -10.88 -13.11 16.32
C HIS A 428 -10.87 -11.58 16.27
N GLY A 429 -11.94 -10.95 16.72
CA GLY A 429 -12.12 -9.50 16.75
C GLY A 429 -13.56 -9.13 17.08
N ASN A 430 -13.85 -7.83 17.16
CA ASN A 430 -15.20 -7.36 17.50
C ASN A 430 -16.16 -7.33 16.30
N GLU A 431 -15.64 -7.17 15.07
CA GLU A 431 -16.45 -7.02 13.86
C GLU A 431 -15.78 -7.67 12.65
N TYR A 432 -16.57 -8.36 11.82
CA TYR A 432 -16.20 -8.76 10.47
C TYR A 432 -17.02 -7.96 9.46
N TYR A 433 -16.39 -6.98 8.81
CA TYR A 433 -17.04 -6.07 7.87
C TYR A 433 -16.74 -6.47 6.41
N VAL A 434 -17.79 -6.67 5.61
CA VAL A 434 -17.69 -7.02 4.18
C VAL A 434 -18.28 -5.91 3.32
N ASN A 435 -17.42 -5.19 2.59
CA ASN A 435 -17.86 -4.20 1.61
C ASN A 435 -18.22 -4.87 0.27
N GLY A 436 -19.44 -5.40 0.17
CA GLY A 436 -19.93 -6.09 -1.01
C GLY A 436 -20.80 -7.29 -0.67
N LYS A 437 -20.49 -8.46 -1.27
CA LYS A 437 -21.26 -9.70 -1.09
C LYS A 437 -20.50 -10.67 -0.18
N LEU A 438 -21.16 -11.14 0.88
CA LEU A 438 -20.81 -12.38 1.56
C LEU A 438 -21.58 -13.54 0.92
N SER A 439 -20.89 -14.57 0.43
CA SER A 439 -21.50 -15.73 -0.25
C SER A 439 -21.06 -17.02 0.44
N ALA A 440 -22.01 -17.84 0.87
CA ALA A 440 -21.77 -19.16 1.44
C ALA A 440 -22.49 -20.22 0.58
N THR A 441 -21.82 -21.35 0.32
CA THR A 441 -22.41 -22.50 -0.39
C THR A 441 -23.01 -23.53 0.56
N GLY A 442 -22.65 -23.45 1.85
CA GLY A 442 -23.25 -24.23 2.93
C GLY A 442 -24.03 -23.34 3.88
N ASP A 443 -24.25 -23.84 5.09
CA ASP A 443 -25.04 -23.15 6.11
C ASP A 443 -24.32 -21.91 6.67
N VAL A 444 -25.10 -20.87 6.97
CA VAL A 444 -24.64 -19.71 7.76
C VAL A 444 -25.25 -19.82 9.14
N TRP A 445 -24.45 -20.22 10.14
CA TRP A 445 -24.88 -20.29 11.52
C TRP A 445 -24.72 -18.94 12.22
N ILE A 446 -25.81 -18.39 12.76
CA ILE A 446 -25.80 -17.16 13.56
C ILE A 446 -26.25 -17.51 14.97
N GLY A 447 -25.32 -17.51 15.94
CA GLY A 447 -25.62 -17.83 17.34
C GLY A 447 -26.41 -16.74 18.09
N GLY A 448 -26.41 -15.51 17.55
CA GLY A 448 -27.10 -14.35 18.11
C GLY A 448 -28.25 -13.85 17.24
N ARG A 449 -28.49 -12.53 17.28
CA ARG A 449 -29.51 -11.87 16.46
C ARG A 449 -28.99 -11.59 15.04
N ALA A 450 -29.78 -11.96 14.02
CA ALA A 450 -29.61 -11.45 12.66
C ALA A 450 -30.43 -10.16 12.47
N SER A 451 -29.80 -9.10 11.97
CA SER A 451 -30.46 -7.83 11.61
C SER A 451 -30.21 -7.54 10.13
N ILE A 452 -31.28 -7.34 9.36
CA ILE A 452 -31.20 -7.10 7.91
C ILE A 452 -31.86 -5.76 7.63
N ASN A 453 -31.06 -4.79 7.20
CA ASN A 453 -31.53 -3.48 6.76
C ASN A 453 -31.68 -3.49 5.24
N GLY A 454 -32.82 -3.99 4.75
CA GLY A 454 -33.09 -4.16 3.33
C GLY A 454 -34.09 -5.29 3.06
N THR A 455 -34.24 -5.63 1.78
CA THR A 455 -35.13 -6.72 1.35
C THR A 455 -34.42 -8.07 1.41
N THR A 456 -35.03 -9.03 2.11
CA THR A 456 -34.63 -10.44 2.07
C THR A 456 -35.46 -11.17 1.01
N ALA A 457 -34.80 -11.92 0.12
CA ALA A 457 -35.46 -12.78 -0.87
C ALA A 457 -35.21 -14.26 -0.57
N PHE A 458 -36.27 -15.05 -0.60
CA PHE A 458 -36.26 -16.51 -0.57
C PHE A 458 -36.79 -16.98 -1.93
N ASN A 459 -36.03 -17.78 -2.67
CA ASN A 459 -36.34 -18.14 -4.06
C ASN A 459 -36.95 -19.55 -4.14
N GLY A 460 -37.39 -19.97 -5.34
CA GLY A 460 -38.28 -21.11 -5.55
C GLY A 460 -38.02 -22.36 -4.68
N GLY A 461 -39.00 -22.70 -3.84
CA GLY A 461 -38.98 -23.86 -2.96
C GLY A 461 -38.40 -23.61 -1.55
N ASP A 462 -37.86 -22.41 -1.27
CA ASP A 462 -37.30 -22.06 0.04
C ASP A 462 -38.37 -21.94 1.13
N TYR A 463 -38.02 -22.35 2.35
CA TYR A 463 -38.88 -22.22 3.54
C TYR A 463 -38.18 -21.39 4.63
N LEU A 464 -38.96 -20.60 5.36
CA LEU A 464 -38.54 -20.11 6.67
C LEU A 464 -38.82 -21.19 7.72
N LEU A 465 -37.86 -22.09 7.93
CA LEU A 465 -38.01 -23.20 8.87
C LEU A 465 -37.74 -22.73 10.31
N LYS A 466 -38.72 -22.93 11.19
CA LYS A 466 -38.58 -22.76 12.65
C LYS A 466 -38.63 -24.13 13.30
N GLN A 467 -37.60 -24.47 14.06
CA GLN A 467 -37.48 -25.75 14.77
C GLN A 467 -37.39 -25.53 16.27
N GLY A 468 -37.91 -26.49 17.03
CA GLY A 468 -37.99 -26.41 18.49
C GLY A 468 -39.25 -25.69 18.97
N ASN A 469 -39.49 -25.77 20.27
CA ASN A 469 -40.57 -25.09 20.97
C ASN A 469 -40.05 -24.56 22.31
N PHE A 470 -40.73 -23.57 22.86
CA PHE A 470 -40.60 -23.26 24.27
C PHE A 470 -41.82 -23.81 25.01
N THR A 471 -41.57 -24.31 26.22
CA THR A 471 -42.62 -24.80 27.12
C THR A 471 -43.11 -23.62 27.96
N ASN A 472 -44.37 -23.26 27.79
CA ASN A 472 -45.05 -22.28 28.63
C ASN A 472 -45.17 -22.79 30.08
N GLN A 473 -45.44 -21.88 31.02
CA GLN A 473 -45.59 -22.23 32.43
C GLN A 473 -46.71 -23.26 32.69
N ASP A 474 -47.72 -23.29 31.82
CA ASP A 474 -48.84 -24.24 31.88
C ASP A 474 -48.55 -25.60 31.20
N GLY A 475 -47.30 -25.85 30.84
CA GLY A 475 -46.82 -27.07 30.18
C GLY A 475 -47.16 -27.17 28.69
N SER A 476 -47.85 -26.17 28.11
CA SER A 476 -48.08 -26.11 26.66
C SER A 476 -46.80 -25.78 25.90
N ARG A 477 -46.74 -26.16 24.62
CA ARG A 477 -45.58 -25.92 23.77
C ARG A 477 -45.94 -24.96 22.65
N GLN A 478 -45.08 -23.99 22.40
CA GLN A 478 -45.29 -23.01 21.35
C GLN A 478 -44.06 -22.86 20.46
N THR A 479 -44.32 -22.76 19.16
CA THR A 479 -43.33 -22.40 18.14
C THR A 479 -43.76 -21.07 17.52
N ASN A 480 -43.01 -20.01 17.78
CA ASN A 480 -43.28 -18.70 17.18
C ASN A 480 -42.82 -18.71 15.71
N GLY A 481 -43.73 -18.37 14.79
CA GLY A 481 -43.45 -18.30 13.36
C GLY A 481 -42.90 -16.93 12.96
N VAL A 482 -43.79 -16.04 12.52
CA VAL A 482 -43.47 -14.67 12.10
C VAL A 482 -44.14 -13.69 13.05
N ARG A 483 -43.39 -12.70 13.55
CA ARG A 483 -43.92 -11.57 14.31
C ARG A 483 -43.58 -10.26 13.61
N LEU A 484 -44.58 -9.42 13.41
CA LEU A 484 -44.48 -8.02 13.05
C LEU A 484 -44.68 -7.21 14.33
N GLN A 485 -43.64 -6.47 14.73
CA GLN A 485 -43.64 -5.64 15.93
C GLN A 485 -43.66 -4.16 15.51
N GLY A 486 -44.73 -3.46 15.84
CA GLY A 486 -44.84 -2.01 15.75
C GLY A 486 -44.27 -1.32 17.00
N GLN A 487 -44.47 0.00 17.08
CA GLN A 487 -44.07 0.79 18.24
C GLN A 487 -44.81 0.33 19.51
N GLY A 488 -44.12 0.20 20.63
CA GLY A 488 -44.74 -0.20 21.90
C GLY A 488 -45.32 -1.62 21.85
N ASN A 489 -46.60 -1.77 22.18
CA ASN A 489 -47.27 -3.08 22.29
C ASN A 489 -48.05 -3.49 21.03
N LEU A 490 -47.85 -2.81 19.90
CA LEU A 490 -48.49 -3.18 18.65
C LEU A 490 -47.82 -4.43 18.06
N ILE A 491 -48.55 -5.56 18.03
CA ILE A 491 -48.04 -6.82 17.49
C ILE A 491 -49.02 -7.48 16.53
N SER A 492 -48.47 -8.16 15.53
CA SER A 492 -49.17 -9.21 14.80
C SER A 492 -48.25 -10.41 14.64
N ASP A 493 -48.74 -11.60 14.92
CA ASP A 493 -47.94 -12.82 14.88
C ASP A 493 -48.71 -14.05 14.41
N ILE A 494 -47.94 -14.97 13.81
CA ILE A 494 -48.37 -16.31 13.42
C ILE A 494 -47.58 -17.31 14.25
N TYR A 495 -48.26 -18.22 14.92
CA TYR A 495 -47.63 -19.22 15.80
C TYR A 495 -48.30 -20.59 15.67
N HIS A 496 -47.57 -21.63 16.07
CA HIS A 496 -48.10 -22.96 16.30
C HIS A 496 -48.11 -23.25 17.80
N TYR A 497 -49.26 -23.68 18.32
CA TYR A 497 -49.46 -23.98 19.73
C TYR A 497 -49.91 -25.43 19.92
N GLU A 498 -49.35 -26.12 20.90
CA GLU A 498 -49.73 -27.48 21.29
C GLU A 498 -50.10 -27.50 22.78
N LYS A 499 -51.34 -27.87 23.07
CA LYS A 499 -51.71 -28.35 24.40
C LYS A 499 -51.44 -29.85 24.44
N VAL A 500 -50.33 -30.20 25.11
CA VAL A 500 -49.79 -31.56 25.13
C VAL A 500 -50.88 -32.58 25.50
N GLY A 501 -51.05 -33.59 24.64
CA GLY A 501 -52.05 -34.66 24.81
C GLY A 501 -53.50 -34.26 24.50
N SER A 502 -53.75 -33.05 23.98
CA SER A 502 -55.10 -32.55 23.71
C SER A 502 -55.28 -32.09 22.26
N TYR A 503 -54.75 -30.94 21.87
CA TYR A 503 -54.89 -30.38 20.53
C TYR A 503 -53.65 -29.57 20.15
N HIS A 504 -53.48 -29.33 18.86
CA HIS A 504 -52.56 -28.32 18.35
C HIS A 504 -53.24 -27.43 17.33
N GLU A 505 -52.76 -26.20 17.21
CA GLU A 505 -53.40 -25.18 16.41
C GLU A 505 -52.39 -24.22 15.76
N LEU A 506 -52.74 -23.78 14.55
CA LEU A 506 -52.15 -22.61 13.92
C LEU A 506 -52.93 -21.38 14.37
N GLY A 507 -52.26 -20.43 15.01
CA GLY A 507 -52.84 -19.17 15.45
C GLY A 507 -52.36 -17.99 14.62
N ILE A 508 -53.29 -17.09 14.29
CA ILE A 508 -53.04 -15.75 13.77
C ILE A 508 -53.56 -14.76 14.80
N HIS A 509 -52.70 -13.86 15.25
CA HIS A 509 -52.96 -12.99 16.39
C HIS A 509 -52.58 -11.54 16.09
N VAL A 510 -53.35 -10.61 16.66
CA VAL A 510 -53.10 -9.18 16.68
C VAL A 510 -53.39 -8.64 18.07
N ALA A 511 -52.50 -7.81 18.59
CA ALA A 511 -52.72 -7.18 19.88
C ALA A 511 -52.20 -5.75 19.97
N ASN A 512 -52.84 -4.97 20.83
CA ASN A 512 -52.43 -3.63 21.21
C ASN A 512 -52.92 -3.28 22.62
N GLY A 513 -52.00 -2.99 23.54
CA GLY A 513 -52.34 -2.39 24.83
C GLY A 513 -53.28 -3.23 25.72
N GLY A 514 -53.27 -4.56 25.57
CA GLY A 514 -54.12 -5.49 26.33
C GLY A 514 -55.44 -5.86 25.65
N ALA A 515 -55.71 -5.34 24.45
CA ALA A 515 -56.75 -5.88 23.57
C ALA A 515 -56.12 -6.87 22.59
N ASP A 516 -56.74 -8.05 22.45
CA ASP A 516 -56.26 -9.15 21.62
C ASP A 516 -57.36 -9.61 20.66
N GLY A 517 -56.98 -9.91 19.42
CA GLY A 517 -57.83 -10.54 18.42
C GLY A 517 -57.10 -11.75 17.84
N TRP A 518 -57.77 -12.89 17.74
CA TRP A 518 -57.14 -14.09 17.20
C TRP A 518 -58.10 -14.98 16.41
N PHE A 519 -57.49 -15.71 15.48
CA PHE A 519 -58.11 -16.83 14.77
C PHE A 519 -57.19 -18.04 14.91
N THR A 520 -57.75 -19.19 15.25
CA THR A 520 -56.99 -20.44 15.31
C THR A 520 -57.64 -21.54 14.47
N PHE A 521 -56.79 -22.32 13.80
CA PHE A 521 -57.16 -23.52 13.07
C PHE A 521 -56.59 -24.72 13.80
N ARG A 522 -57.47 -25.55 14.35
CA ARG A 522 -57.07 -26.74 15.10
C ARG A 522 -56.87 -27.94 14.20
N ASN A 523 -56.10 -28.89 14.70
CA ASN A 523 -55.80 -30.14 14.02
C ASN A 523 -56.99 -31.06 13.78
N ASN A 524 -58.14 -30.79 14.41
CA ASN A 524 -59.42 -31.47 14.16
C ASN A 524 -60.33 -30.70 13.18
N GLY A 525 -59.83 -29.65 12.54
CA GLY A 525 -60.57 -28.84 11.57
C GLY A 525 -61.42 -27.71 12.17
N GLU A 526 -61.39 -27.50 13.50
CA GLU A 526 -62.10 -26.37 14.11
C GLU A 526 -61.45 -25.02 13.76
N LEU A 527 -62.27 -24.07 13.34
CA LEU A 527 -61.93 -22.65 13.31
C LEU A 527 -62.47 -21.98 14.57
N ARG A 528 -61.61 -21.30 15.32
CA ARG A 528 -62.00 -20.53 16.52
C ARG A 528 -61.58 -19.08 16.38
N ALA A 529 -62.40 -18.19 16.92
CA ALA A 529 -62.11 -16.77 17.05
C ALA A 529 -62.65 -16.26 18.38
N ASN A 530 -62.05 -15.22 18.96
CA ASN A 530 -62.55 -14.56 20.17
C ASN A 530 -63.60 -13.46 19.90
N GLY A 531 -63.95 -13.22 18.64
CA GLY A 531 -64.91 -12.20 18.22
C GLY A 531 -65.99 -12.72 17.28
N THR A 532 -66.79 -11.81 16.74
CA THR A 532 -67.81 -12.11 15.72
C THR A 532 -67.14 -12.56 14.43
N LEU A 533 -67.62 -13.66 13.84
CA LEU A 533 -67.13 -14.13 12.55
C LEU A 533 -68.01 -13.55 11.43
N PHE A 534 -67.41 -12.67 10.61
CA PHE A 534 -68.06 -12.14 9.41
C PHE A 534 -67.73 -13.03 8.21
N ALA A 535 -68.77 -13.58 7.58
CA ALA A 535 -68.68 -14.40 6.38
C ALA A 535 -69.52 -13.75 5.28
N ALA A 536 -68.85 -13.03 4.37
CA ALA A 536 -69.48 -12.16 3.37
C ALA A 536 -70.48 -11.19 4.03
N GLY A 537 -71.77 -11.26 3.69
CA GLY A 537 -72.82 -10.40 4.24
C GLY A 537 -73.47 -10.89 5.54
N ALA A 538 -73.01 -12.01 6.12
CA ALA A 538 -73.54 -12.57 7.36
C ALA A 538 -72.53 -12.48 8.50
N ALA A 539 -73.03 -12.39 9.74
CA ALA A 539 -72.22 -12.32 10.94
C ALA A 539 -72.70 -13.31 11.99
N TYR A 540 -71.83 -14.23 12.40
CA TYR A 540 -72.04 -15.14 13.52
C TYR A 540 -71.58 -14.48 14.81
N GLN A 541 -72.53 -14.16 15.68
CA GLN A 541 -72.32 -13.42 16.91
C GLN A 541 -71.81 -14.34 18.02
N THR A 542 -71.12 -13.75 19.00
CA THR A 542 -70.58 -14.48 20.16
C THR A 542 -71.65 -15.03 21.10
N ASN A 543 -72.89 -14.57 20.99
CA ASN A 543 -74.05 -15.10 21.72
C ASN A 543 -74.80 -16.22 20.96
N GLY A 544 -74.30 -16.64 19.79
CA GLY A 544 -74.91 -17.67 18.95
C GLY A 544 -75.97 -17.17 17.96
N ASP A 545 -76.27 -15.87 17.94
CA ASP A 545 -77.18 -15.29 16.94
C ASP A 545 -76.50 -15.11 15.58
N ILE A 546 -77.29 -15.03 14.52
CA ILE A 546 -76.80 -14.86 13.14
C ILE A 546 -77.47 -13.62 12.56
N ASN A 547 -76.69 -12.63 12.16
CA ASN A 547 -77.20 -11.46 11.45
C ASN A 547 -76.95 -11.62 9.94
N GLY A 548 -77.95 -11.34 9.11
CA GLY A 548 -77.79 -11.37 7.66
C GLY A 548 -78.99 -10.81 6.90
N SER A 549 -78.77 -10.41 5.65
CA SER A 549 -79.80 -9.82 4.79
C SER A 549 -80.99 -10.76 4.53
N ILE A 550 -80.77 -12.07 4.49
CA ILE A 550 -81.84 -13.08 4.31
C ILE A 550 -82.85 -13.07 5.46
N TRP A 551 -82.45 -12.63 6.65
CA TRP A 551 -83.31 -12.52 7.83
C TRP A 551 -83.82 -11.10 8.08
N GLY A 552 -83.43 -10.12 7.24
CA GLY A 552 -83.70 -8.70 7.47
C GLY A 552 -83.03 -8.14 8.73
N GLY A 553 -81.95 -8.78 9.22
CA GLY A 553 -81.31 -8.49 10.50
C GLY A 553 -80.94 -9.78 11.24
N TYR A 554 -81.17 -9.80 12.56
CA TYR A 554 -80.87 -10.96 13.41
C TYR A 554 -81.88 -12.11 13.21
N LEU A 555 -81.36 -13.34 13.13
CA LEU A 555 -82.15 -14.57 13.01
C LEU A 555 -83.11 -14.74 14.20
N SER A 556 -82.68 -14.40 15.41
CA SER A 556 -83.55 -14.43 16.60
C SER A 556 -84.82 -13.57 16.43
N ASN A 557 -84.66 -12.35 15.90
CA ASN A 557 -85.77 -11.46 15.60
C ASN A 557 -86.65 -12.03 14.48
N TYR A 558 -86.05 -12.54 13.42
CA TYR A 558 -86.78 -13.18 12.34
C TYR A 558 -87.66 -14.32 12.85
N LEU A 559 -87.11 -15.20 13.70
CA LEU A 559 -87.85 -16.32 14.28
C LEU A 559 -88.98 -15.85 15.22
N ASN A 560 -88.74 -14.84 16.05
CA ASN A 560 -89.73 -14.30 16.97
C ASN A 560 -90.93 -13.66 16.26
N HIS A 561 -90.72 -13.02 15.11
CA HIS A 561 -91.79 -12.33 14.37
C HIS A 561 -92.55 -13.24 13.41
N ASN A 562 -91.88 -14.22 12.78
CA ASN A 562 -92.46 -15.01 11.69
C ASN A 562 -93.09 -16.35 12.13
N PHE A 563 -92.82 -16.82 13.36
CA PHE A 563 -93.32 -18.11 13.83
C PHE A 563 -94.05 -18.00 15.17
N VAL A 564 -95.08 -18.84 15.36
CA VAL A 564 -95.66 -19.06 16.69
C VAL A 564 -94.64 -19.77 17.56
N ARG A 565 -94.31 -19.18 18.71
CA ARG A 565 -93.28 -19.66 19.63
C ARG A 565 -93.83 -20.55 20.73
N ASP A 566 -95.09 -20.33 21.10
CA ASP A 566 -95.76 -21.07 22.16
C ASP A 566 -97.30 -20.93 22.05
N ILE A 567 -98.05 -21.83 22.68
CA ILE A 567 -99.52 -21.82 22.75
C ILE A 567 -99.93 -22.09 24.19
N ARG A 568 -100.86 -21.29 24.72
CA ARG A 568 -101.39 -21.47 26.08
C ARG A 568 -102.88 -21.20 26.17
N LEU A 569 -103.50 -21.63 27.27
CA LEU A 569 -104.75 -21.06 27.74
C LEU A 569 -104.45 -19.84 28.63
N GLY A 570 -105.06 -18.70 28.33
CA GLY A 570 -104.91 -17.46 29.10
C GLY A 570 -105.58 -17.52 30.48
N ASN A 571 -105.68 -16.36 31.12
CA ASN A 571 -106.34 -16.25 32.43
C ASN A 571 -107.81 -16.69 32.34
N VAL A 572 -108.32 -17.27 33.43
CA VAL A 572 -109.74 -17.63 33.51
C VAL A 572 -110.60 -16.38 33.61
N GLU A 573 -111.64 -16.31 32.79
CA GLU A 573 -112.69 -15.31 32.83
C GLU A 573 -114.01 -15.99 33.22
N SER A 574 -114.84 -15.29 33.99
CA SER A 574 -116.21 -15.70 34.27
C SER A 574 -117.17 -14.86 33.44
N ALA A 575 -118.11 -15.51 32.76
CA ALA A 575 -119.20 -14.87 32.03
C ALA A 575 -120.53 -15.45 32.50
N GLY A 576 -121.54 -14.60 32.67
CA GLY A 576 -122.90 -15.05 32.98
C GLY A 576 -123.49 -15.81 31.80
N ALA A 577 -124.10 -16.96 32.06
CA ALA A 577 -124.89 -17.69 31.08
C ALA A 577 -126.34 -17.19 31.09
N TRP A 578 -126.98 -17.15 29.91
CA TRP A 578 -128.30 -16.53 29.70
C TRP A 578 -129.45 -17.41 30.21
N LYS A 579 -129.41 -17.91 31.46
CA LYS A 579 -130.48 -18.69 32.14
C LYS A 579 -131.43 -19.44 31.17
N GLY A 580 -130.83 -20.22 30.27
CA GLY A 580 -131.45 -20.70 29.04
C GLY A 580 -130.52 -21.67 28.29
N PRO A 581 -130.99 -22.36 27.23
CA PRO A 581 -130.35 -23.57 26.72
C PRO A 581 -129.07 -23.35 25.89
N GLY A 582 -128.54 -22.13 25.79
CA GLY A 582 -127.39 -21.83 24.93
C GLY A 582 -126.54 -20.65 25.40
N PHE A 583 -125.24 -20.74 25.12
CA PHE A 583 -124.24 -19.68 25.33
C PHE A 583 -123.37 -19.58 24.08
N TYR A 584 -123.19 -18.37 23.55
CA TYR A 584 -122.23 -18.09 22.48
C TYR A 584 -121.05 -17.34 23.07
N ASP A 585 -119.85 -17.87 22.88
CA ASP A 585 -118.62 -17.27 23.40
C ASP A 585 -117.95 -16.35 22.38
N ALA A 586 -117.02 -15.51 22.84
CA ALA A 586 -116.19 -14.70 21.96
C ALA A 586 -115.22 -15.59 21.16
N PRO A 587 -114.92 -15.27 19.88
CA PRO A 587 -113.91 -15.97 19.10
C PRO A 587 -112.57 -16.07 19.85
N GLY A 588 -111.95 -17.25 19.78
CA GLY A 588 -110.69 -17.55 20.46
C GLY A 588 -110.81 -18.03 21.90
N TYR A 589 -112.03 -18.14 22.46
CA TYR A 589 -112.24 -18.64 23.81
C TYR A 589 -112.68 -20.11 23.83
N VAL A 590 -112.25 -20.83 24.84
CA VAL A 590 -112.65 -22.21 25.13
C VAL A 590 -113.26 -22.27 26.53
N LEU A 591 -114.30 -23.08 26.69
CA LEU A 591 -114.92 -23.30 27.99
C LEU A 591 -114.02 -24.22 28.82
N THR A 592 -113.78 -23.83 30.06
CA THR A 592 -112.87 -24.52 30.99
C THR A 592 -113.53 -24.88 32.32
N GLY A 593 -114.78 -24.47 32.53
CA GLY A 593 -115.61 -24.86 33.66
C GLY A 593 -117.01 -24.25 33.54
N ALA A 594 -117.95 -24.77 34.32
CA ALA A 594 -119.31 -24.25 34.42
C ALA A 594 -119.76 -24.33 35.89
N HIS A 595 -120.60 -23.39 36.32
CA HIS A 595 -121.11 -23.35 37.69
C HIS A 595 -122.57 -22.94 37.73
N ASN A 596 -123.33 -23.66 38.54
CA ASN A 596 -124.74 -23.43 38.82
C ASN A 596 -124.86 -23.25 40.34
N TYR A 597 -125.10 -22.01 40.76
CA TYR A 597 -125.14 -21.61 42.17
C TYR A 597 -126.47 -21.95 42.84
N ASN A 598 -127.56 -21.99 42.09
CA ASN A 598 -128.91 -22.19 42.62
C ASN A 598 -129.45 -23.61 42.38
N THR A 599 -128.67 -24.48 41.72
CA THR A 599 -128.99 -25.88 41.41
C THR A 599 -130.27 -26.07 40.57
N ASP A 600 -130.66 -25.06 39.80
CA ASP A 600 -131.75 -25.20 38.83
C ASP A 600 -131.30 -25.93 37.54
N GLU A 601 -132.15 -25.99 36.52
CA GLU A 601 -131.84 -26.69 35.27
C GLU A 601 -130.86 -25.91 34.36
N TYR A 602 -130.48 -24.67 34.72
CA TYR A 602 -129.68 -23.77 33.89
C TYR A 602 -128.33 -23.43 34.54
N ILE A 603 -127.30 -23.27 33.72
CA ILE A 603 -125.98 -22.82 34.19
C ILE A 603 -126.05 -21.32 34.47
N ASP A 604 -125.52 -20.86 35.61
CA ASP A 604 -125.45 -19.44 35.96
C ASP A 604 -124.19 -18.77 35.38
N HIS A 605 -123.04 -19.42 35.49
CA HIS A 605 -121.75 -18.89 35.05
C HIS A 605 -120.92 -19.93 34.30
N ILE A 606 -120.22 -19.46 33.27
CA ILE A 606 -119.22 -20.23 32.54
C ILE A 606 -117.84 -19.65 32.82
N PHE A 607 -116.88 -20.53 33.10
CA PHE A 607 -115.46 -20.19 33.16
C PHE A 607 -114.82 -20.49 31.82
N ARG A 608 -114.31 -19.46 31.17
CA ARG A 608 -113.68 -19.55 29.85
C ARG A 608 -112.25 -19.06 29.91
N ARG A 609 -111.42 -19.50 28.96
CA ARG A 609 -110.05 -18.99 28.78
C ARG A 609 -109.83 -18.69 27.31
N PRO A 610 -109.12 -17.60 26.97
CA PRO A 610 -108.69 -17.40 25.60
C PRO A 610 -107.59 -18.41 25.26
N LEU A 611 -107.71 -19.12 24.15
CA LEU A 611 -106.59 -19.84 23.55
C LEU A 611 -105.66 -18.79 22.92
N GLN A 612 -104.42 -18.71 23.39
CA GLN A 612 -103.47 -17.69 22.97
C GLN A 612 -102.27 -18.35 22.28
N LYS A 613 -101.76 -17.68 21.24
CA LYS A 613 -100.48 -18.00 20.61
C LYS A 613 -99.46 -16.89 20.89
N HIS A 614 -98.22 -17.26 21.15
CA HIS A 614 -97.11 -16.32 21.34
C HIS A 614 -96.44 -16.04 20.00
N ILE A 615 -96.53 -14.81 19.52
CA ILE A 615 -95.92 -14.37 18.26
C ILE A 615 -95.50 -12.90 18.37
N GLY A 616 -94.32 -12.56 17.82
CA GLY A 616 -93.77 -11.21 17.91
C GLY A 616 -93.50 -10.75 19.34
N GLY A 617 -93.18 -11.68 20.25
CA GLY A 617 -92.98 -11.39 21.67
C GLY A 617 -94.27 -11.21 22.49
N ASN A 618 -95.44 -11.26 21.85
CA ASN A 618 -96.73 -10.99 22.49
C ASN A 618 -97.64 -12.22 22.52
N TRP A 619 -98.45 -12.34 23.56
CA TRP A 619 -99.54 -13.32 23.61
C TRP A 619 -100.78 -12.75 22.94
N VAL A 620 -101.23 -13.40 21.86
CA VAL A 620 -102.38 -12.98 21.06
C VAL A 620 -103.45 -14.05 21.13
N THR A 621 -104.68 -13.67 21.47
CA THR A 621 -105.83 -14.59 21.42
C THR A 621 -106.07 -15.03 19.98
N VAL A 622 -106.23 -16.34 19.76
CA VAL A 622 -106.48 -16.90 18.42
C VAL A 622 -107.86 -16.49 17.91
N TRP A 623 -108.08 -16.62 16.61
CA TRP A 623 -109.42 -16.44 16.03
C TRP A 623 -110.14 -17.78 15.91
N SER A 624 -111.44 -17.80 16.19
CA SER A 624 -112.31 -18.96 15.88
C SER A 624 -113.00 -18.71 14.54
N VAL A 625 -112.86 -19.64 13.60
CA VAL A 625 -113.54 -19.63 12.29
C VAL A 625 -114.93 -20.23 12.35
#